data_AF-A0A653QQ73-F1
#
_entry.id   AF-A0A653QQ73-F1
#
_cell.length_a   1.000
_cell.length_b   1.000
_cell.length_c   1.000
_cell.angle_alpha   90.00
_cell.angle_beta   90.00
_cell.angle_gamma   90.00
#
_symmetry.space_group_name_H-M   'P 1'
#
loop_
_entity.id
_entity.type
_entity.pdbx_description
1 polymer ?
#
loop_
_entity_poly.entity_id
_entity_poly.type
_entity_poly.pdbx_seq_one_letter_code
_entity_poly.pdbx_strand_id
1 'polypeptide(L)'
;MTVIRFPRPRICLECGEQFQARDDEVHFCTTECRKAFNNRRAVRGAELYDLYMAHRFERTEAQAAGVFKAINRLASNWREEDKRQRAGRKSWRPFRRIFDAKPYLGAVRLGWMRAGR
;
A
#
# COMPACT_ATOMS: atom_id res chain seq x y z
N MET A 1 7.78 -14.96 -29.81
CA MET A 1 9.02 -15.04 -29.00
C MET A 1 8.64 -15.37 -27.57
N THR A 2 8.81 -16.63 -27.14
CA THR A 2 8.52 -17.03 -25.76
C THR A 2 9.70 -16.65 -24.89
N VAL A 3 9.54 -15.64 -24.03
CA VAL A 3 10.58 -15.26 -23.07
C VAL A 3 10.65 -16.38 -22.02
N ILE A 4 11.69 -17.20 -22.06
CA ILE A 4 11.98 -18.18 -21.01
C ILE A 4 12.34 -17.38 -19.75
N ARG A 5 11.40 -17.32 -18.79
CA ARG A 5 11.65 -16.70 -17.49
C ARG A 5 12.22 -17.75 -16.56
N PHE A 6 13.51 -17.62 -16.23
CA PHE A 6 14.13 -18.43 -15.20
C PHE A 6 13.59 -18.03 -13.83
N PRO A 7 13.31 -18.99 -12.94
CA PRO A 7 12.95 -18.69 -11.56
C PRO A 7 14.07 -17.90 -10.90
N ARG A 8 13.71 -16.83 -10.19
CA ARG A 8 14.67 -16.00 -9.46
C ARG A 8 14.48 -16.14 -7.95
N PRO A 9 15.56 -16.28 -7.17
CA PRO A 9 15.46 -16.29 -5.73
C PRO A 9 14.92 -14.94 -5.22
N ARG A 10 13.89 -14.98 -4.38
CA ARG A 10 13.30 -13.81 -3.72
C ARG A 10 12.94 -14.12 -2.28
N ILE A 11 12.82 -13.08 -1.47
CA ILE A 11 12.34 -13.16 -0.09
C ILE A 11 10.83 -12.90 -0.05
N CYS A 12 10.07 -13.79 0.58
CA CYS A 12 8.63 -13.60 0.78
C CYS A 12 8.35 -12.37 1.65
N LEU A 13 7.44 -11.50 1.21
CA LEU A 13 7.06 -10.31 2.01
C LEU A 13 6.30 -10.65 3.30
N GLU A 14 5.68 -11.83 3.39
CA GLU A 14 4.96 -12.27 4.59
C GLU A 14 5.85 -13.04 5.56
N CYS A 15 6.33 -14.23 5.18
CA CYS A 15 7.08 -15.12 6.06
C CYS A 15 8.60 -14.84 6.08
N GLY A 16 9.14 -14.13 5.08
CA GLY A 16 10.57 -13.82 4.95
C GLY A 16 11.46 -14.97 4.50
N GLU A 17 10.89 -16.12 4.13
CA GLU A 17 11.67 -17.21 3.57
C GLU A 17 12.04 -16.95 2.11
N GLN A 18 13.15 -17.54 1.70
CA GLN A 18 13.59 -17.52 0.30
C GLN A 18 12.75 -18.50 -0.52
N PHE A 19 12.31 -18.07 -1.70
CA PHE A 19 11.56 -18.91 -2.64
C PHE A 19 11.92 -18.57 -4.09
N GLN A 20 11.57 -19.49 -4.99
CA GLN A 20 11.77 -19.31 -6.43
C GLN A 20 10.56 -18.60 -7.05
N ALA A 21 10.74 -17.34 -7.42
CA ALA A 21 9.70 -16.54 -8.07
C ALA A 21 9.75 -16.75 -9.59
N ARG A 22 8.60 -16.96 -10.22
CA ARG A 22 8.48 -17.06 -11.69
C ARG A 22 8.76 -15.74 -12.42
N ASP A 23 8.59 -14.61 -11.73
CA ASP A 23 8.77 -13.25 -12.27
C ASP A 23 8.93 -12.20 -11.16
N ASP A 24 9.19 -10.95 -11.55
CA ASP A 24 9.40 -9.82 -10.64
C ASP A 24 8.10 -9.32 -9.97
N GLU A 25 6.94 -9.86 -10.36
CA GLU A 25 5.63 -9.54 -9.82
C GLU A 25 5.24 -10.44 -8.65
N VAL A 26 5.87 -11.62 -8.54
CA VAL A 26 5.63 -12.54 -7.42
C VAL A 26 6.43 -12.14 -6.18
N HIS A 27 5.69 -11.93 -5.09
CA HIS A 27 6.23 -11.48 -3.80
C HIS A 27 5.97 -12.44 -2.63
N PHE A 28 5.28 -13.55 -2.88
CA PHE A 28 4.85 -14.50 -1.85
C PHE A 28 5.17 -15.93 -2.31
N CYS A 29 5.69 -16.75 -1.40
CA CYS A 29 5.97 -18.16 -1.65
C CYS A 29 4.69 -18.99 -1.77
N THR A 30 3.62 -18.61 -1.07
CA THR A 30 2.34 -19.34 -1.06
C THR A 30 1.13 -18.42 -1.14
N THR A 31 -0.04 -19.02 -1.44
CA THR A 31 -1.31 -18.30 -1.43
C THR A 31 -1.70 -17.84 -0.02
N GLU A 32 -1.33 -18.63 0.99
CA GLU A 32 -1.55 -18.36 2.41
C GLU A 32 -0.79 -17.10 2.84
N CYS A 33 0.49 -17.00 2.47
CA CYS A 33 1.31 -15.80 2.71
C CYS A 33 0.70 -14.56 2.05
N ARG A 34 0.22 -14.68 0.80
CA ARG A 34 -0.45 -13.59 0.09
C ARG A 34 -1.75 -13.18 0.78
N LYS A 35 -2.56 -14.15 1.24
CA LYS A 35 -3.81 -13.91 1.97
C LYS A 35 -3.55 -13.21 3.31
N ALA A 36 -2.63 -13.72 4.13
CA ALA A 36 -2.26 -13.13 5.40
C ALA A 36 -1.80 -11.67 5.24
N PHE A 37 -0.94 -11.40 4.25
CA PHE A 37 -0.51 -10.04 3.92
C PHE A 37 -1.69 -9.13 3.52
N ASN A 38 -2.58 -9.59 2.65
CA ASN A 38 -3.72 -8.79 2.20
C ASN A 38 -4.75 -8.57 3.31
N ASN A 39 -5.00 -9.56 4.17
CA ASN A 39 -5.91 -9.43 5.30
C ASN A 39 -5.40 -8.42 6.33
N ARG A 40 -4.10 -8.44 6.64
CA ARG A 40 -3.47 -7.43 7.49
C ARG A 40 -3.66 -6.02 6.92
N ARG A 41 -3.50 -5.86 5.61
CA ARG A 41 -3.77 -4.58 4.93
C ARG A 41 -5.24 -4.19 4.93
N ALA A 42 -6.16 -5.15 4.87
CA ALA A 42 -7.60 -4.88 4.91
C ALA A 42 -8.01 -4.34 6.28
N VAL A 43 -7.55 -4.98 7.38
CA VAL A 43 -7.82 -4.53 8.75
C VAL A 43 -7.26 -3.13 9.00
N ARG A 44 -5.96 -2.92 8.70
CA ARG A 44 -5.33 -1.60 8.83
C ARG A 44 -6.00 -0.54 7.93
N GLY A 45 -6.47 -0.96 6.75
CA GLY A 45 -7.20 -0.12 5.82
C GLY A 45 -8.54 0.35 6.38
N ALA A 46 -9.28 -0.53 7.07
CA ALA A 46 -10.52 -0.17 7.73
C ALA A 46 -10.29 0.86 8.84
N GLU A 47 -9.28 0.65 9.69
CA GLU A 47 -8.90 1.63 10.74
C GLU A 47 -8.50 2.99 10.17
N LEU A 48 -7.82 3.00 9.02
CA LEU A 48 -7.40 4.24 8.34
C LEU A 48 -8.56 4.96 7.65
N TYR A 49 -9.51 4.22 7.09
CA TYR A 49 -10.47 4.74 6.13
C TYR A 49 -11.33 5.85 6.73
N ASP A 50 -11.97 5.59 7.86
CA ASP A 50 -12.88 6.56 8.48
C ASP A 50 -12.14 7.82 8.94
N LEU A 51 -10.93 7.67 9.49
CA LEU A 51 -10.08 8.81 9.86
C LEU A 51 -9.68 9.64 8.64
N TYR A 52 -9.36 9.00 7.52
CA TYR A 52 -9.02 9.71 6.29
C TYR A 52 -10.24 10.42 5.69
N MET A 53 -11.42 9.80 5.74
CA MET A 53 -12.67 10.39 5.29
C MET A 53 -13.05 11.61 6.15
N ALA A 54 -12.99 11.48 7.47
CA ALA A 54 -13.21 12.59 8.40
C ALA A 54 -12.19 13.73 8.15
N HIS A 55 -10.90 13.41 8.00
CA HIS A 55 -9.88 14.40 7.66
C HIS A 55 -10.20 15.16 6.36
N ARG A 56 -10.76 14.46 5.37
CA ARG A 56 -11.04 15.04 4.05
C ARG A 56 -12.34 15.83 3.98
N PHE A 57 -13.39 15.41 4.69
CA PHE A 57 -14.76 15.92 4.53
C PHE A 57 -15.29 16.64 5.77
N GLU A 58 -14.77 16.37 6.96
CA GLU A 58 -15.10 17.03 8.23
C GLU A 58 -13.95 17.94 8.68
N ARG A 59 -13.40 18.70 7.71
CA ARG A 59 -12.06 19.30 7.83
C ARG A 59 -11.84 20.13 9.09
N THR A 60 -12.79 21.02 9.45
CA THR A 60 -12.64 21.93 10.60
C THR A 60 -12.55 21.15 11.91
N GLU A 61 -13.48 20.23 12.13
CA GLU A 61 -13.53 19.39 13.32
C GLU A 61 -12.34 18.42 13.37
N ALA A 62 -12.04 17.76 12.25
CA ALA A 62 -10.93 16.83 12.15
C ALA A 62 -9.56 17.49 12.37
N GLN A 63 -9.40 18.76 11.95
CA GLN A 63 -8.19 19.53 12.24
C GLN A 63 -8.09 19.89 13.72
N ALA A 64 -9.17 20.37 14.33
CA ALA A 64 -9.21 20.69 15.76
C ALA A 64 -8.92 19.46 16.63
N ALA A 65 -9.46 18.30 16.24
CA ALA A 65 -9.22 17.02 16.92
C ALA A 65 -7.87 16.37 16.58
N GLY A 66 -7.09 16.93 15.63
CA GLY A 66 -5.77 16.40 15.27
C GLY A 66 -5.80 15.05 14.54
N VAL A 67 -6.86 14.76 13.77
CA VAL A 67 -7.08 13.46 13.08
C VAL A 67 -5.89 13.06 12.20
N PHE A 68 -5.25 14.01 11.51
CA PHE A 68 -4.07 13.69 10.69
C PHE A 68 -2.87 13.21 11.54
N LYS A 69 -2.72 13.73 12.77
CA LYS A 69 -1.71 13.22 13.72
C LYS A 69 -2.05 11.80 14.16
N ALA A 70 -3.34 11.49 14.35
CA ALA A 70 -3.80 10.14 14.68
C ALA A 70 -3.52 9.15 13.53
N ILE A 71 -3.77 9.53 12.27
CA ILE A 71 -3.42 8.74 11.08
C ILE A 71 -1.92 8.43 11.05
N ASN A 72 -1.06 9.44 11.24
CA ASN A 72 0.39 9.23 11.27
C ASN A 72 0.83 8.34 12.44
N ARG A 73 0.17 8.46 13.60
CA ARG A 73 0.42 7.59 14.76
C ARG A 73 0.05 6.13 14.48
N LEU A 74 -1.10 5.88 13.83
CA LEU A 74 -1.47 4.52 13.39
C LEU A 74 -0.41 3.92 12.46
N ALA A 75 0.00 4.66 11.44
CA ALA A 75 1.03 4.21 10.51
C ALA A 75 2.36 3.88 11.21
N SER A 76 2.80 4.72 12.14
CA SER A 76 3.99 4.48 12.97
C SER A 76 3.84 3.25 13.86
N ASN A 77 2.70 3.08 14.53
CA ASN A 77 2.44 1.92 15.39
C ASN A 77 2.48 0.61 14.60
N TRP A 78 1.85 0.56 13.43
CA TRP A 78 1.92 -0.60 12.54
C TRP A 78 3.34 -0.89 12.06
N ARG A 79 4.16 0.15 11.84
CA ARG A 79 5.56 -0.02 11.45
C ARG A 79 6.39 -0.60 12.59
N GLU A 80 6.17 -0.15 13.82
CA GLU A 80 6.83 -0.72 15.01
C GLU A 80 6.38 -2.15 15.27
N GLU A 81 5.11 -2.46 15.04
CA GLU A 81 4.60 -3.83 15.09
C GLU A 81 5.30 -4.73 14.06
N ASP A 82 5.41 -4.28 12.81
CA ASP A 82 6.12 -5.02 11.76
C ASP A 82 7.62 -5.20 12.10
N LYS A 83 8.27 -4.22 12.74
CA LYS A 83 9.65 -4.37 13.24
C LYS A 83 9.75 -5.47 14.29
N ARG A 84 8.87 -5.43 15.29
CA ARG A 84 8.85 -6.38 16.41
C ARG A 84 8.52 -7.80 15.99
N GLN A 85 7.49 -7.98 15.16
CA GLN A 85 6.93 -9.29 14.86
C GLN A 85 7.39 -9.88 13.53
N ARG A 86 7.91 -9.05 12.61
CA ARG A 86 8.17 -9.43 11.22
C ARG A 86 9.52 -8.97 10.71
N ALA A 87 10.49 -8.78 11.59
CA ALA A 87 11.85 -8.33 11.25
C ALA A 87 11.86 -7.07 10.35
N GLY A 88 10.88 -6.19 10.50
CA GLY A 88 10.78 -4.95 9.75
C GLY A 88 10.37 -5.12 8.27
N ARG A 89 9.88 -6.29 7.86
CA ARG A 89 9.31 -6.50 6.52
C ARG A 89 8.18 -5.50 6.24
N LYS A 90 8.07 -5.05 4.99
CA LYS A 90 7.02 -4.11 4.59
C LYS A 90 5.67 -4.80 4.61
N SER A 91 4.64 -4.10 5.10
CA SER A 91 3.24 -4.54 5.14
C SER A 91 2.35 -3.82 4.12
N TRP A 92 2.95 -3.04 3.23
CA TRP A 92 2.27 -2.29 2.17
C TRP A 92 2.89 -2.59 0.81
N ARG A 93 2.14 -2.30 -0.26
CA ARG A 93 2.63 -2.42 -1.63
C ARG A 93 3.35 -1.13 -2.05
N PRO A 94 4.28 -1.20 -3.01
CA PRO A 94 4.84 0.01 -3.63
C PRO A 94 3.74 0.88 -4.23
N PHE A 95 3.81 2.20 -4.03
CA PHE A 95 2.78 3.13 -4.53
C PHE A 95 2.62 3.06 -6.07
N ARG A 96 3.70 2.80 -6.82
CA ARG A 96 3.66 2.65 -8.29
C ARG A 96 2.62 1.61 -8.72
N ARG A 97 2.51 0.49 -8.01
CA ARG A 97 1.50 -0.55 -8.30
C ARG A 97 0.07 -0.06 -8.19
N ILE A 98 -0.18 0.95 -7.35
CA ILE A 98 -1.50 1.55 -7.19
C ILE A 98 -1.79 2.43 -8.41
N PHE A 99 -0.83 3.22 -8.86
CA PHE A 99 -0.96 4.05 -10.06
C PHE A 99 -1.05 3.22 -11.34
N ASP A 100 -0.23 2.16 -11.48
CA ASP A 100 -0.31 1.26 -12.63
C ASP A 100 -1.69 0.58 -12.71
N ALA A 101 -2.25 0.17 -11.56
CA ALA A 101 -3.57 -0.45 -11.51
C ALA A 101 -4.74 0.55 -11.61
N LYS A 102 -4.51 1.82 -11.24
CA LYS A 102 -5.50 2.91 -11.27
C LYS A 102 -4.88 4.17 -11.89
N PRO A 103 -4.62 4.17 -13.20
CA PRO A 103 -3.89 5.27 -13.86
C PRO A 103 -4.56 6.65 -13.66
N TYR A 104 -5.89 6.67 -13.54
CA TYR A 104 -6.67 7.88 -13.31
C TYR A 104 -6.28 8.64 -12.03
N LEU A 105 -5.68 7.98 -11.04
CA LEU A 105 -5.20 8.63 -9.80
C LEU A 105 -3.96 9.50 -10.02
N GLY A 106 -3.15 9.22 -11.06
CA GLY A 106 -1.96 9.99 -11.43
C GLY A 106 -2.20 10.99 -12.56
N ALA A 107 -3.40 11.02 -13.14
CA ALA A 107 -3.71 11.92 -14.25
C ALA A 107 -3.84 13.36 -13.75
N VAL A 108 -3.04 14.27 -14.33
CA VAL A 108 -3.23 15.71 -14.16
C VAL A 108 -4.43 16.11 -15.02
N ARG A 109 -5.49 16.67 -14.41
CA ARG A 109 -6.53 17.34 -15.19
C ARG A 109 -5.91 18.59 -15.82
N LEU A 110 -5.70 18.57 -17.13
CA LEU A 110 -5.48 19.79 -17.89
C LEU A 110 -6.77 20.61 -17.79
N GLY A 111 -6.79 21.57 -16.87
CA GLY A 111 -7.87 22.54 -16.77
C GLY A 111 -8.03 23.25 -18.11
N TRP A 112 -9.28 23.55 -18.46
CA TRP A 112 -9.67 24.21 -19.72
C TRP A 112 -8.74 25.39 -20.01
N MET A 113 -7.90 25.28 -21.05
CA MET A 113 -7.34 26.47 -21.67
C MET A 113 -8.53 27.29 -22.15
N ARG A 114 -8.77 28.44 -21.51
CA ARG A 114 -9.68 29.44 -22.06
C ARG A 114 -9.13 29.77 -23.44
N ALA A 115 -9.81 29.31 -24.49
CA ALA A 115 -9.61 29.85 -25.83
C ALA A 115 -9.85 31.35 -25.71
N GLY A 116 -8.77 32.13 -25.80
CA GLY A 116 -8.83 33.59 -25.81
C GLY A 116 -9.71 34.04 -26.96
N ARG A 117 -10.58 35.02 -26.68
CA ARG A 117 -11.28 35.80 -27.69
C ARG A 117 -10.29 36.66 -28.48
#